data_AF-A0A1F4VF80-F1
#
_entry.id   AF-A0A1F4VF80-F1
#
_cell.length_a   1.000
_cell.length_b   1.000
_cell.length_c   1.000
_cell.angle_alpha   90.00
_cell.angle_beta   90.00
_cell.angle_gamma   90.00
#
_symmetry.space_group_name_H-M   'P 1'
#
loop_
_entity.id
_entity.type
_entity.pdbx_description
1 polymer ?
#
loop_
_entity_poly.entity_id
_entity_poly.type
_entity_poly.pdbx_seq_one_letter_code
_entity_poly.pdbx_strand_id
1 'polypeptide(L)'
;MSNNCGRCGADLSRGEVTIYEIKDNEYVPKEVICHKCAENDRLLYFQKTGTLNIRLITSALLQRMDEVRGHTVPNHVFAVPTTEKRKILRARKDIDKAVKDFERTVWFGGLQEYIQKAEWKGHSANAYGVKVMAYAMAGRVMITMEKGNATVTVITAEDEKRSVMGLQSVDATLFQAVQLLKEAARNYQHKRLKFQPDQQVSIL
;
A
#
# COMPACT_ATOMS: atom_id res chain seq x y z
N MET A 1 1.07 25.44 20.97
CA MET A 1 0.10 24.76 20.09
C MET A 1 -0.89 24.03 20.97
N SER A 2 -2.18 24.01 20.61
CA SER A 2 -3.18 23.27 21.39
C SER A 2 -2.81 21.79 21.42
N ASN A 3 -2.73 21.18 22.61
CA ASN A 3 -2.52 19.73 22.76
C ASN A 3 -3.78 18.92 22.44
N ASN A 4 -4.81 19.54 21.86
CA ASN A 4 -6.09 18.90 21.56
C ASN A 4 -6.33 18.82 20.06
N CYS A 5 -6.98 17.73 19.65
CA CYS A 5 -7.42 17.48 18.29
C CYS A 5 -8.28 18.65 17.77
N GLY A 6 -7.88 19.22 16.63
CA GLY A 6 -8.60 20.33 15.99
C GLY A 6 -10.04 20.03 15.58
N ARG A 7 -10.47 18.76 15.59
CA ARG A 7 -11.83 18.36 15.18
C ARG A 7 -12.72 17.86 16.31
N CYS A 8 -12.20 17.02 17.21
CA CYS A 8 -13.00 16.43 18.28
C CYS A 8 -12.60 16.91 19.69
N GLY A 9 -11.58 17.77 19.80
CA GLY A 9 -11.10 18.30 21.08
C GLY A 9 -10.38 17.28 21.99
N ALA A 10 -10.20 16.03 21.54
CA ALA A 10 -9.51 15.01 22.32
C ALA A 10 -8.02 15.34 22.52
N ASP A 11 -7.49 15.00 23.69
CA ASP A 11 -6.07 15.13 24.01
C ASP A 11 -5.18 14.33 23.05
N LEU A 12 -4.10 14.96 22.59
CA LEU A 12 -3.15 14.45 21.60
C LEU A 12 -1.84 13.92 22.23
N SER A 13 -1.75 13.85 23.56
CA SER A 13 -0.56 13.34 24.27
C SER A 13 -0.10 11.93 23.80
N ARG A 14 -1.02 11.14 23.24
CA ARG A 14 -0.78 9.78 22.73
C ARG A 14 -0.39 9.71 21.26
N GLY A 15 -0.36 10.84 20.56
CA GLY A 15 -0.02 10.91 19.14
C GLY A 15 -1.00 11.77 18.35
N GLU A 16 -0.47 12.35 17.30
CA GLU A 16 -1.16 13.30 16.44
C GLU A 16 -0.96 12.97 14.96
N VAL A 17 -1.86 13.51 14.13
CA VAL A 17 -1.79 13.44 12.67
C VAL A 17 -1.92 14.86 12.15
N THR A 18 -0.85 15.36 11.53
CA THR A 18 -0.87 16.65 10.84
C THR A 18 -1.43 16.48 9.43
N ILE A 19 -2.47 17.23 9.11
CA ILE A 19 -3.03 17.37 7.78
C ILE A 19 -2.34 18.56 7.12
N TYR A 20 -1.82 18.35 5.91
CA TYR A 20 -1.17 19.39 5.13
C TYR A 20 -2.06 19.80 3.96
N GLU A 21 -1.92 21.04 3.52
CA GLU A 21 -2.45 21.54 2.26
C GLU A 21 -1.32 22.06 1.39
N ILE A 22 -1.52 22.05 0.06
CA ILE A 22 -0.55 22.58 -0.88
C ILE A 22 -0.89 24.04 -1.14
N LYS A 23 0.05 24.94 -0.82
CA LYS A 23 -0.01 26.37 -1.12
C LYS A 23 1.30 26.76 -1.78
N ASP A 24 1.24 27.40 -2.94
CA ASP A 24 2.42 27.86 -3.69
C ASP A 24 3.47 26.75 -3.91
N ASN A 25 3.03 25.52 -4.25
CA ASN A 25 3.86 24.31 -4.37
C ASN A 25 4.56 23.84 -3.08
N GLU A 26 4.21 24.39 -1.91
CA GLU A 26 4.73 23.97 -0.62
C GLU A 26 3.66 23.27 0.22
N TYR A 27 4.08 22.28 1.02
CA TYR A 27 3.21 21.60 1.98
C TYR A 27 3.13 22.41 3.27
N VAL A 28 2.00 23.06 3.49
CA VAL A 28 1.76 23.87 4.69
C VAL A 28 0.85 23.10 5.66
N PRO A 29 1.19 23.00 6.96
CA PRO A 29 0.31 22.41 7.96
C PRO A 29 -1.04 23.14 8.00
N LYS A 30 -2.13 22.41 7.78
CA LYS A 30 -3.51 22.92 7.78
C LYS A 30 -4.18 22.74 9.15
N GLU A 31 -4.12 21.52 9.69
CA GLU A 31 -4.73 21.17 10.98
C GLU A 31 -4.02 19.97 11.61
N VAL A 32 -4.13 19.83 12.93
CA VAL A 32 -3.64 18.67 13.68
C VAL A 32 -4.83 17.93 14.29
N ILE A 33 -4.93 16.63 14.02
CA ILE A 33 -6.07 15.80 14.44
C ILE A 33 -5.61 14.52 15.14
N CYS A 34 -6.49 13.91 15.94
CA CYS A 34 -6.20 12.63 16.57
C CYS A 34 -6.29 11.47 15.56
N HIS A 35 -5.67 10.33 15.88
CA HIS A 35 -5.72 9.12 15.05
C HIS A 35 -7.14 8.67 14.74
N LYS A 36 -8.09 8.80 15.68
CA LYS A 36 -9.50 8.43 15.47
C LYS A 36 -10.16 9.28 14.38
N CYS A 37 -9.94 10.60 14.37
CA CYS A 37 -10.46 11.47 13.32
C CYS A 37 -9.81 11.16 11.97
N ALA A 38 -8.50 10.88 11.94
CA ALA A 38 -7.82 10.50 10.72
C ALA A 38 -8.31 9.15 10.16
N GLU A 39 -8.60 8.17 11.01
CA GLU A 39 -9.19 6.90 10.58
C GLU A 39 -10.64 7.06 10.08
N ASN A 40 -11.45 7.91 10.74
CA ASN A 40 -12.79 8.26 10.26
C ASN A 40 -12.73 8.83 8.83
N ASP A 41 -11.79 9.74 8.55
CA ASP A 41 -11.62 10.30 7.20
C ASP A 41 -11.29 9.22 6.16
N ARG A 42 -10.41 8.29 6.50
CA ARG A 42 -10.06 7.16 5.63
C ARG A 42 -11.26 6.28 5.34
N LEU A 43 -12.08 5.99 6.37
CA LEU A 43 -13.30 5.22 6.21
C LEU A 43 -14.33 5.96 5.35
N LEU A 44 -14.55 7.26 5.60
CA LEU A 44 -15.46 8.08 4.80
C LEU A 44 -15.00 8.16 3.35
N TYR A 45 -13.70 8.30 3.11
CA TYR A 45 -13.12 8.26 1.77
C TYR A 45 -13.39 6.91 1.11
N PHE A 46 -13.10 5.79 1.78
CA PHE A 46 -13.41 4.46 1.28
C PHE A 46 -14.91 4.26 0.98
N GLN A 47 -15.81 4.74 1.84
CA GLN A 47 -17.26 4.66 1.62
C GLN A 47 -17.70 5.44 0.37
N LYS A 48 -17.05 6.57 0.08
CA LYS A 48 -17.35 7.42 -1.08
C LYS A 48 -16.76 6.89 -2.37
N THR A 49 -15.52 6.39 -2.35
CA THR A 49 -14.74 6.11 -3.57
C THR A 49 -14.49 4.62 -3.79
N GLY A 50 -14.61 3.80 -2.76
CA GLY A 50 -14.15 2.41 -2.76
C GLY A 50 -12.63 2.26 -2.73
N THR A 51 -11.87 3.36 -2.62
CA THR A 51 -10.40 3.35 -2.60
C THR A 51 -9.90 2.81 -1.28
N LEU A 52 -9.08 1.77 -1.37
CA LEU A 52 -8.42 1.14 -0.23
C LEU A 52 -7.09 1.83 0.04
N ASN A 53 -6.76 1.96 1.33
CA ASN A 53 -5.39 2.23 1.74
C ASN A 53 -4.90 1.21 2.76
N ILE A 54 -3.58 1.09 2.90
CA ILE A 54 -2.97 0.08 3.78
C ILE A 54 -3.36 0.30 5.24
N ARG A 55 -3.49 1.54 5.71
CA ARG A 55 -3.87 1.82 7.10
C ARG A 55 -5.27 1.29 7.41
N LEU A 56 -6.24 1.52 6.52
CA LEU A 56 -7.61 1.03 6.66
C LEU A 56 -7.66 -0.51 6.63
N ILE A 57 -6.88 -1.15 5.74
CA ILE A 57 -6.74 -2.60 5.70
C ILE A 57 -6.16 -3.14 7.02
N THR A 58 -5.09 -2.52 7.52
CA THR A 58 -4.44 -2.90 8.78
C THR A 58 -5.39 -2.74 9.96
N SER A 59 -6.11 -1.61 10.07
CA SER A 59 -7.13 -1.40 11.10
C SER A 59 -8.21 -2.49 11.07
N ALA A 60 -8.72 -2.84 9.88
CA ALA A 60 -9.70 -3.91 9.72
C ALA A 60 -9.16 -5.31 10.10
N LEU A 61 -7.89 -5.59 9.81
CA LEU A 61 -7.22 -6.84 10.17
C LEU A 61 -7.00 -6.96 11.68
N LEU A 62 -6.45 -5.92 12.31
CA LEU A 62 -6.22 -5.87 13.76
C LEU A 62 -7.52 -6.05 14.53
N GLN A 63 -8.57 -5.33 14.15
CA GLN A 63 -9.89 -5.48 14.76
C GLN A 63 -10.42 -6.92 14.63
N ARG A 64 -10.26 -7.56 13.47
CA ARG A 64 -10.65 -8.97 13.29
C ARG A 64 -9.83 -9.90 14.19
N MET A 65 -8.54 -9.64 14.36
CA MET A 65 -7.68 -10.46 15.22
C MET A 65 -8.10 -10.37 16.69
N ASP A 66 -8.42 -9.17 17.16
CA ASP A 66 -8.91 -8.96 18.53
C ASP A 66 -10.25 -9.68 18.76
N GLU A 67 -11.19 -9.56 17.81
CA GLU A 67 -12.48 -10.26 17.86
C GLU A 67 -12.32 -11.78 17.91
N VAL A 68 -11.41 -12.34 17.12
CA VAL A 68 -11.12 -13.79 17.11
C VAL A 68 -10.49 -14.25 18.42
N ARG A 69 -9.68 -13.39 19.07
CA ARG A 69 -9.03 -13.67 20.35
C ARG A 69 -9.93 -13.40 21.56
N GLY A 70 -11.16 -12.92 21.34
CA GLY A 70 -12.07 -12.52 22.43
C GLY A 70 -11.63 -11.26 23.17
N HIS A 71 -10.69 -10.49 22.61
CA HIS A 71 -10.29 -9.21 23.17
C HIS A 71 -11.36 -8.16 22.85
N THR A 72 -11.77 -7.40 23.86
CA THR A 72 -12.64 -6.25 23.65
C THR A 72 -11.81 -5.11 23.08
N VAL A 73 -12.13 -4.65 21.88
CA VAL A 73 -11.48 -3.47 21.31
C VAL A 73 -11.81 -2.28 22.21
N PRO A 74 -10.82 -1.59 22.79
CA PRO A 74 -11.11 -0.50 23.71
C PRO A 74 -11.93 0.61 23.05
N ASN A 75 -12.86 1.22 23.77
CA ASN A 75 -13.76 2.28 23.26
C ASN A 75 -13.03 3.51 22.67
N HIS A 76 -11.74 3.70 22.98
CA HIS A 76 -10.91 4.79 22.46
C HIS A 76 -10.21 4.45 21.14
N VAL A 77 -10.24 3.18 20.70
CA VAL A 77 -9.71 2.74 19.41
C VAL A 77 -10.79 2.90 18.36
N PHE A 78 -10.41 3.43 17.18
CA PHE A 78 -11.33 3.49 16.05
C PHE A 78 -11.73 2.07 15.63
N ALA A 79 -13.03 1.80 15.65
CA ALA A 79 -13.59 0.54 15.20
C ALA A 79 -14.19 0.71 13.80
N VAL A 80 -13.70 -0.05 12.84
CA VAL A 80 -14.30 -0.13 11.51
C VAL A 80 -15.67 -0.80 11.65
N PRO A 81 -16.77 -0.19 11.14
CA PRO A 81 -18.09 -0.82 11.16
C PRO A 81 -18.05 -2.22 10.53
N THR A 82 -18.76 -3.18 11.13
CA THR A 82 -18.72 -4.60 10.73
C THR A 82 -18.95 -4.81 9.23
N THR A 83 -19.89 -4.08 8.62
CA THR A 83 -20.19 -4.14 7.19
C THR A 83 -19.01 -3.71 6.34
N GLU A 84 -18.38 -2.57 6.67
CA GLU A 84 -17.24 -2.04 5.92
C GLU A 84 -15.98 -2.89 6.12
N LYS A 85 -15.74 -3.35 7.35
CA LYS A 85 -14.67 -4.29 7.67
C LYS A 85 -14.75 -5.55 6.80
N ARG A 86 -15.95 -6.15 6.65
CA ARG A 86 -16.13 -7.33 5.78
C ARG A 86 -15.79 -7.02 4.32
N LYS A 87 -16.17 -5.86 3.79
CA LYS A 87 -15.84 -5.43 2.43
C LYS A 87 -14.33 -5.25 2.26
N ILE A 88 -13.67 -4.54 3.18
CA ILE A 88 -12.23 -4.29 3.17
C ILE A 88 -11.45 -5.60 3.20
N LEU A 89 -11.81 -6.52 4.11
CA LEU A 89 -11.14 -7.81 4.26
C LEU A 89 -11.35 -8.74 3.06
N ARG A 90 -12.54 -8.71 2.44
CA ARG A 90 -12.79 -9.44 1.20
C ARG A 90 -11.93 -8.87 0.06
N ALA A 91 -11.91 -7.56 -0.10
CA ALA A 91 -11.09 -6.90 -1.11
C ALA A 91 -9.60 -7.20 -0.92
N ARG A 92 -9.12 -7.19 0.33
CA ARG A 92 -7.75 -7.58 0.66
C ARG A 92 -7.45 -9.02 0.21
N LYS A 93 -8.33 -9.97 0.48
CA LYS A 93 -8.18 -11.37 0.04
C LYS A 93 -8.06 -11.49 -1.48
N ASP A 94 -8.88 -10.74 -2.21
CA ASP A 94 -8.87 -10.74 -3.68
C ASP A 94 -7.59 -10.10 -4.24
N ILE A 95 -7.09 -9.04 -3.59
CA ILE A 95 -5.78 -8.43 -3.91
C ILE A 95 -4.64 -9.40 -3.61
N ASP A 96 -4.64 -10.06 -2.45
CA ASP A 96 -3.59 -11.04 -2.09
C ASP A 96 -3.52 -12.19 -3.11
N LYS A 97 -4.66 -12.64 -3.63
CA LYS A 97 -4.69 -13.62 -4.73
C LYS A 97 -3.99 -13.08 -5.98
N ALA A 98 -4.29 -11.83 -6.37
CA ALA A 98 -3.63 -11.19 -7.51
C ALA A 98 -2.14 -10.95 -7.27
N VAL A 99 -1.72 -10.64 -6.03
CA VAL A 99 -0.31 -10.54 -5.63
C VAL A 99 0.39 -11.89 -5.81
N LYS A 100 -0.25 -13.01 -5.44
CA LYS A 100 0.34 -14.35 -5.62
C LYS A 100 0.45 -14.75 -7.09
N ASP A 101 -0.51 -14.37 -7.92
CA ASP A 101 -0.42 -14.56 -9.36
C ASP A 101 0.69 -13.70 -9.98
N PHE A 102 0.84 -12.45 -9.53
CA PHE A 102 1.93 -11.55 -9.93
C PHE A 102 3.30 -12.11 -9.50
N GLU A 103 3.45 -12.57 -8.25
CA GLU A 103 4.67 -13.17 -7.72
C GLU A 103 5.12 -14.36 -8.60
N ARG A 104 4.19 -15.29 -8.88
CA ARG A 104 4.48 -16.44 -9.74
C ARG A 104 4.89 -16.05 -11.15
N THR A 105 4.22 -15.04 -11.71
CA THR A 105 4.36 -14.66 -13.13
C THR A 105 5.56 -13.76 -13.40
N VAL A 106 5.84 -12.83 -12.49
CA VAL A 106 6.81 -11.75 -12.69
C VAL A 106 8.06 -12.01 -11.87
N TRP A 107 7.88 -12.14 -10.54
CA TRP A 107 9.01 -12.31 -9.63
C TRP A 107 9.76 -13.62 -9.93
N PHE A 108 9.07 -14.75 -9.82
CA PHE A 108 9.63 -16.05 -10.18
C PHE A 108 9.71 -16.29 -11.70
N GLY A 109 9.08 -15.43 -12.51
CA GLY A 109 9.19 -15.44 -13.97
C GLY A 109 10.47 -14.79 -14.52
N GLY A 110 11.46 -14.51 -13.67
CA GLY A 110 12.78 -14.03 -14.06
C GLY A 110 13.16 -12.67 -13.48
N LEU A 111 12.23 -11.90 -12.92
CA LEU A 111 12.56 -10.60 -12.34
C LEU A 111 13.46 -10.77 -11.11
N GLN A 112 13.27 -11.82 -10.32
CA GLN A 112 14.15 -12.13 -9.19
C GLN A 112 15.61 -12.29 -9.63
N GLU A 113 15.85 -13.12 -10.64
CA GLU A 113 17.19 -13.37 -11.16
C GLU A 113 17.81 -12.11 -11.76
N TYR A 114 17.01 -11.33 -12.50
CA TYR A 114 17.43 -10.04 -13.03
C TYR A 114 17.91 -9.10 -11.94
N ILE A 115 17.11 -8.90 -10.88
CA ILE A 115 17.45 -7.99 -9.77
C ILE A 115 18.68 -8.49 -8.98
N GLN A 116 18.79 -9.79 -8.74
CA GLN A 116 19.94 -10.38 -8.04
C GLN A 116 21.26 -10.19 -8.79
N LYS A 117 21.22 -10.19 -10.13
CA LYS A 117 22.40 -9.98 -10.98
C LYS A 117 22.67 -8.51 -11.28
N ALA A 118 21.74 -7.62 -10.97
CA ALA A 118 21.88 -6.21 -11.28
C ALA A 118 22.88 -5.53 -10.34
N GLU A 119 23.75 -4.72 -10.93
CA GLU A 119 24.66 -3.83 -10.19
C GLU A 119 23.88 -2.77 -9.39
N TRP A 120 22.87 -2.18 -10.02
CA TRP A 120 22.00 -1.17 -9.41
C TRP A 120 20.85 -1.82 -8.67
N LYS A 121 20.47 -1.22 -7.54
CA LYS A 121 19.40 -1.74 -6.68
C LYS A 121 18.00 -1.24 -7.03
N GLY A 122 17.89 -0.14 -7.78
CA GLY A 122 16.62 0.39 -8.30
C GLY A 122 16.50 0.20 -9.80
N HIS A 123 15.37 -0.33 -10.26
CA HIS A 123 15.06 -0.52 -11.67
C HIS A 123 13.62 -0.15 -11.97
N SER A 124 13.37 0.45 -13.12
CA SER A 124 12.03 0.79 -13.56
C SER A 124 11.74 0.31 -14.98
N ALA A 125 10.47 0.10 -15.27
CA ALA A 125 9.93 -0.24 -16.57
C ALA A 125 8.59 0.47 -16.77
N ASN A 126 8.23 0.76 -18.03
CA ASN A 126 6.95 1.35 -18.38
C ASN A 126 6.38 0.67 -19.63
N ALA A 127 5.12 0.27 -19.57
CA ALA A 127 4.38 -0.21 -20.74
C ALA A 127 2.89 0.15 -20.64
N TYR A 128 2.36 0.78 -21.68
CA TYR A 128 0.95 1.19 -21.78
C TYR A 128 0.42 1.96 -20.56
N GLY A 129 1.27 2.86 -20.04
CA GLY A 129 0.94 3.70 -18.88
C GLY A 129 1.03 2.98 -17.53
N VAL A 130 1.38 1.69 -17.50
CA VAL A 130 1.77 0.99 -16.26
C VAL A 130 3.24 1.22 -16.03
N LYS A 131 3.57 1.96 -14.96
CA LYS A 131 4.93 2.10 -14.46
C LYS A 131 5.17 1.03 -13.41
N VAL A 132 6.32 0.38 -13.44
CA VAL A 132 6.76 -0.59 -12.44
C VAL A 132 8.14 -0.19 -11.99
N MET A 133 8.32 0.00 -10.68
CA MET A 133 9.61 0.23 -10.05
C MET A 133 9.89 -0.94 -9.10
N ALA A 134 11.02 -1.60 -9.27
CA ALA A 134 11.54 -2.61 -8.36
C ALA A 134 12.77 -2.06 -7.64
N TYR A 135 12.80 -2.20 -6.32
CA TYR A 135 13.87 -1.68 -5.49
C TYR A 135 14.29 -2.70 -4.43
N ALA A 136 15.58 -3.04 -4.43
CA ALA A 136 16.18 -4.00 -3.51
C ALA A 136 17.00 -3.31 -2.41
N MET A 137 16.69 -3.60 -1.15
CA MET A 137 17.42 -3.08 0.01
C MET A 137 17.35 -4.07 1.17
N ALA A 138 18.47 -4.32 1.85
CA ALA A 138 18.56 -5.15 3.05
C ALA A 138 17.90 -6.55 2.91
N GLY A 139 18.12 -7.24 1.77
CA GLY A 139 17.55 -8.56 1.49
C GLY A 139 16.03 -8.57 1.25
N ARG A 140 15.45 -7.40 0.97
CA ARG A 140 14.04 -7.21 0.62
C ARG A 140 13.91 -6.50 -0.71
N VAL A 141 12.87 -6.81 -1.45
CA VAL A 141 12.53 -6.14 -2.69
C VAL A 141 11.12 -5.59 -2.61
N MET A 142 11.00 -4.27 -2.78
CA MET A 142 9.72 -3.59 -2.96
C MET A 142 9.46 -3.41 -4.44
N ILE A 143 8.25 -3.73 -4.89
CA ILE A 143 7.82 -3.51 -6.27
C ILE A 143 6.57 -2.65 -6.25
N THR A 144 6.69 -1.43 -6.75
CA THR A 144 5.60 -0.46 -6.87
C THR A 144 5.10 -0.44 -8.31
N MET A 145 3.79 -0.56 -8.48
CA MET A 145 3.10 -0.45 -9.75
C MET A 145 2.17 0.76 -9.69
N GLU A 146 2.15 1.55 -10.77
CA GLU A 146 1.37 2.78 -10.87
C GLU A 146 0.69 2.89 -12.23
N LYS A 147 -0.57 3.34 -12.23
CA LYS A 147 -1.29 3.74 -13.45
C LYS A 147 -2.34 4.80 -13.11
N GLY A 148 -2.17 6.02 -13.63
CA GLY A 148 -3.00 7.16 -13.24
C GLY A 148 -2.85 7.44 -11.75
N ASN A 149 -3.96 7.47 -11.02
CA ASN A 149 -3.99 7.68 -9.57
C ASN A 149 -3.97 6.37 -8.74
N ALA A 150 -3.84 5.21 -9.40
CA ALA A 150 -3.84 3.92 -8.71
C ALA A 150 -2.41 3.45 -8.47
N THR A 151 -2.10 3.11 -7.22
CA THR A 151 -0.79 2.59 -6.81
C THR A 151 -0.93 1.30 -6.01
N VAL A 152 -0.09 0.31 -6.31
CA VAL A 152 0.04 -0.93 -5.52
C VAL A 152 1.52 -1.20 -5.29
N THR A 153 1.92 -1.38 -4.04
CA THR A 153 3.27 -1.80 -3.68
C THR A 153 3.22 -3.17 -3.02
N VAL A 154 4.02 -4.09 -3.53
CA VAL A 154 4.26 -5.41 -2.94
C VAL A 154 5.68 -5.47 -2.38
N ILE A 155 5.89 -6.34 -1.40
CA ILE A 155 7.21 -6.58 -0.81
C ILE A 155 7.49 -8.08 -0.75
N THR A 156 8.72 -8.47 -1.02
CA THR A 156 9.20 -9.85 -0.93
C THR A 156 10.64 -9.89 -0.43
N ALA A 157 11.16 -11.09 -0.17
CA ALA A 157 12.59 -11.31 0.08
C ALA A 157 13.35 -11.45 -1.25
N GLU A 158 14.57 -10.91 -1.29
CA GLU A 158 15.38 -10.86 -2.52
C GLU A 158 15.78 -12.25 -3.01
N ASP A 159 16.09 -13.18 -2.10
CA ASP A 159 16.68 -14.49 -2.36
C ASP A 159 15.78 -15.69 -2.06
N GLU A 160 14.68 -15.48 -1.36
CA GLU A 160 13.73 -16.53 -1.00
C GLU A 160 13.11 -17.19 -2.24
N LYS A 161 13.03 -18.53 -2.21
CA LYS A 161 12.48 -19.35 -3.29
C LYS A 161 11.05 -19.78 -3.03
N ARG A 162 10.59 -19.67 -1.78
CA ARG A 162 9.20 -19.87 -1.39
C ARG A 162 8.36 -18.63 -1.70
N SER A 163 7.07 -18.84 -1.92
CA SER A 163 6.12 -17.75 -2.14
C SER A 163 5.87 -16.98 -0.84
N VAL A 164 6.54 -15.83 -0.69
CA VAL A 164 6.49 -14.97 0.51
C VAL A 164 6.08 -13.53 0.22
N MET A 165 5.86 -13.16 -1.05
CA MET A 165 5.44 -11.82 -1.43
C MET A 165 4.12 -11.44 -0.76
N GLY A 166 4.05 -10.23 -0.21
CA GLY A 166 2.87 -9.67 0.42
C GLY A 166 2.55 -8.27 -0.09
N LEU A 167 1.32 -7.83 0.14
CA LEU A 167 0.91 -6.45 -0.10
C LEU A 167 1.52 -5.53 0.97
N GLN A 168 2.32 -4.55 0.53
CA GLN A 168 2.96 -3.54 1.38
C GLN A 168 2.15 -2.24 1.42
N SER A 169 1.64 -1.79 0.28
CA SER A 169 0.82 -0.59 0.17
C SER A 169 -0.20 -0.73 -0.96
N VAL A 170 -1.31 -0.02 -0.85
CA VAL A 170 -2.30 0.16 -1.89
C VAL A 170 -2.90 1.55 -1.74
N ASP A 171 -3.13 2.22 -2.86
CA ASP A 171 -3.98 3.40 -2.98
C ASP A 171 -4.75 3.26 -4.28
N ALA A 172 -5.84 2.48 -4.23
CA ALA A 172 -6.63 2.11 -5.39
C ALA A 172 -7.96 1.46 -4.94
N THR A 173 -8.98 1.50 -5.80
CA THR A 173 -10.14 0.60 -5.65
C THR A 173 -9.72 -0.86 -5.84
N LEU A 174 -10.53 -1.81 -5.33
CA LEU A 174 -10.30 -3.24 -5.57
C LEU A 174 -10.09 -3.57 -7.06
N PHE A 175 -10.96 -3.05 -7.92
CA PHE A 175 -10.88 -3.28 -9.37
C PHE A 175 -9.56 -2.76 -9.93
N GLN A 176 -9.19 -1.51 -9.62
CA GLN A 176 -7.95 -0.91 -10.10
C GLN A 176 -6.72 -1.67 -9.60
N ALA A 177 -6.65 -2.04 -8.31
CA ALA A 177 -5.52 -2.76 -7.75
C ALA A 177 -5.30 -4.12 -8.44
N VAL A 178 -6.38 -4.90 -8.61
CA VAL A 178 -6.33 -6.21 -9.28
C VAL A 178 -5.99 -6.07 -10.75
N GLN A 179 -6.56 -5.09 -11.46
CA GLN A 179 -6.22 -4.84 -12.86
C GLN A 179 -4.76 -4.42 -13.02
N LEU A 180 -4.26 -3.55 -12.15
CA LEU A 180 -2.87 -3.08 -12.19
C LEU A 180 -1.87 -4.23 -12.05
N LEU A 181 -2.08 -5.13 -11.08
CA LEU A 181 -1.28 -6.34 -10.90
C LEU A 181 -1.35 -7.26 -12.14
N LYS A 182 -2.55 -7.46 -12.71
CA LYS A 182 -2.75 -8.30 -13.89
C LYS A 182 -2.12 -7.71 -15.15
N GLU A 183 -2.23 -6.41 -15.36
CA GLU A 183 -1.65 -5.71 -16.51
C GLU A 183 -0.13 -5.72 -16.42
N ALA A 184 0.44 -5.46 -15.24
CA ALA A 184 1.89 -5.56 -15.02
C ALA A 184 2.39 -6.98 -15.34
N ALA A 185 1.72 -8.01 -14.82
CA ALA A 185 2.05 -9.41 -15.11
C ALA A 185 1.96 -9.75 -16.60
N ARG A 186 0.89 -9.32 -17.28
CA ARG A 186 0.70 -9.54 -18.71
C ARG A 186 1.77 -8.83 -19.55
N ASN A 187 2.08 -7.57 -19.24
CA ASN A 187 3.09 -6.80 -19.95
C ASN A 187 4.49 -7.39 -19.74
N TYR A 188 4.77 -7.96 -18.57
CA TYR A 188 6.00 -8.70 -18.32
C TYR A 188 6.08 -9.97 -19.17
N GLN A 189 5.04 -10.82 -19.17
CA GLN A 189 5.00 -12.06 -19.96
C GLN A 189 5.21 -11.82 -21.47
N HIS A 190 4.65 -10.74 -22.00
CA HIS A 190 4.84 -10.36 -23.40
C HIS A 190 6.14 -9.59 -23.68
N LYS A 191 7.08 -9.56 -22.73
CA LYS A 191 8.38 -8.87 -22.83
C LYS A 191 8.26 -7.37 -23.17
N ARG A 192 7.17 -6.74 -22.71
CA ARG A 192 6.88 -5.32 -22.93
C ARG A 192 7.40 -4.44 -21.80
N LEU A 193 7.44 -4.97 -20.57
CA LEU A 193 8.18 -4.34 -19.48
C LEU A 193 9.66 -4.66 -19.63
N LYS A 194 10.42 -3.67 -20.11
CA LYS A 194 11.88 -3.72 -20.20
C LYS A 194 12.45 -2.94 -19.02
N PHE A 195 12.93 -3.67 -18.01
CA PHE A 195 13.56 -3.06 -16.84
C PHE A 195 14.91 -2.46 -17.20
N GLN A 196 15.17 -1.27 -16.66
CA GLN A 196 16.43 -0.56 -16.78
C GLN A 196 16.78 0.09 -15.42
N PRO A 197 18.07 0.33 -15.15
CA PRO A 197 18.49 1.02 -13.94
C PRO A 197 17.78 2.36 -13.77
N ASP A 198 17.33 2.63 -12.55
CA ASP A 198 16.71 3.91 -12.19
C ASP A 198 17.62 4.68 -11.24
N GLN A 199 18.35 5.66 -11.80
CA GLN A 199 19.33 6.45 -11.06
C GLN A 199 18.70 7.45 -10.08
N GLN A 200 17.39 7.69 -10.17
CA GLN A 200 16.70 8.51 -9.17
C GLN A 200 16.56 7.78 -7.84
N VAL A 201 16.78 6.46 -7.83
CA VAL A 201 16.79 5.63 -6.64
C VAL A 201 18.24 5.36 -6.22
N SER A 202 18.95 6.42 -5.80
CA SER A 202 20.29 6.29 -5.22
C SER A 202 20.19 6.02 -3.71
N ILE A 203 20.84 4.95 -3.25
CA ILE A 203 21.17 4.79 -1.83
C ILE A 203 22.34 5.75 -1.58
N LEU A 204 22.11 6.80 -0.81
CA LEU A 204 23.20 7.58 -0.20
C LEU A 204 23.95 6.70 0.81
#